data_AF-A0A968BPR0-F1
#
_entry.id   AF-A0A968BPR0-F1
#
_cell.length_a   1.000
_cell.length_b   1.000
_cell.length_c   1.000
_cell.angle_alpha   90.00
_cell.angle_beta   90.00
_cell.angle_gamma   90.00
#
_symmetry.space_group_name_H-M   'P 1'
#
loop_
_entity.id
_entity.type
_entity.pdbx_description
1 polymer ?
#
loop_
_entity_poly.entity_id
_entity_poly.type
_entity_poly.pdbx_seq_one_letter_code
_entity_poly.pdbx_strand_id
1 'polypeptide(L)'
;MDWKWNETAGRYYDADTGRFLSRARVLDYVDDSIAATESATDLLASYVADDMLSPGDWRLLMREEIKREYIRQYTLGRGGVAQMTQADWGSIGGMLKEQYKYLDGFAGQVADMSEGAIRSRSRMYIRSARE
;
A
#
# COMPACT_ATOMS: atom_id res chain seq x y z
N MET A 1 5.67 20.49 0.87
CA MET A 1 4.67 20.72 1.93
C MET A 1 5.20 20.09 3.19
N ASP A 2 5.52 20.91 4.19
CA ASP A 2 5.98 20.46 5.50
C ASP A 2 4.76 20.29 6.42
N TRP A 3 4.38 19.06 6.76
CA TRP A 3 3.23 18.78 7.64
C TRP A 3 3.71 18.61 9.07
N LYS A 4 3.13 19.38 10.01
CA LYS A 4 3.46 19.30 11.44
C LYS A 4 2.28 18.81 12.25
N TRP A 5 2.57 18.02 13.28
CA TRP A 5 1.56 17.57 14.23
C TRP A 5 1.23 18.66 15.24
N ASN A 6 -0.04 18.90 15.50
CA ASN A 6 -0.51 19.73 16.61
C ASN A 6 -1.07 18.81 17.70
N GLU A 7 -0.34 18.68 18.83
CA GLU A 7 -0.74 17.81 19.95
C GLU A 7 -2.05 18.23 20.61
N THR A 8 -2.30 19.54 20.73
CA THR A 8 -3.53 20.06 21.37
C THR A 8 -4.77 19.80 20.51
N ALA A 9 -4.65 19.97 19.19
CA ALA A 9 -5.75 19.76 18.25
C ALA A 9 -5.89 18.30 17.79
N GLY A 10 -4.87 17.46 18.02
CA GLY A 10 -4.81 16.09 17.55
C GLY A 10 -4.85 15.97 16.03
N ARG A 11 -4.28 16.92 15.29
CA ARG A 11 -4.36 17.00 13.81
C ARG A 11 -3.07 17.52 13.20
N TYR A 12 -2.74 17.06 11.99
CA TYR A 12 -1.70 17.71 11.20
C TYR A 12 -2.16 19.05 10.69
N TYR A 13 -1.23 19.99 10.61
CA TYR A 13 -1.39 21.23 9.88
C TYR A 13 -0.21 21.43 8.94
N ASP A 14 -0.49 22.10 7.84
CA ASP A 14 0.51 22.54 6.89
C ASP A 14 1.32 23.65 7.57
N ALA A 15 2.62 23.45 7.73
CA ALA A 15 3.49 24.35 8.47
C ALA A 15 3.71 25.70 7.76
N ASP A 16 3.46 25.74 6.46
CA ASP A 16 3.63 26.93 5.63
C ASP A 16 2.37 27.83 5.69
N THR A 17 1.18 27.23 5.81
CA THR A 17 -0.12 27.93 5.74
C THR A 17 -0.92 27.92 7.05
N GLY A 18 -0.52 27.11 8.03
CA GLY A 18 -1.23 26.92 9.30
C GLY A 18 -2.54 26.12 9.19
N ARG A 19 -2.91 25.65 7.99
CA ARG A 19 -4.19 24.98 7.76
C ARG A 19 -4.13 23.52 8.19
N PHE A 20 -5.11 23.11 8.99
CA PHE A 20 -5.25 21.69 9.36
C PHE A 20 -5.55 20.83 8.13
N LEU A 21 -4.98 19.62 8.13
CA LEU A 21 -5.25 18.59 7.14
C LEU A 21 -6.72 18.18 7.23
N SER A 22 -7.49 18.47 6.17
CA SER A 22 -8.91 18.13 6.13
C SER A 22 -9.11 16.65 5.88
N ARG A 23 -10.23 16.08 6.33
CA ARG A 23 -10.60 14.70 6.03
C ARG A 23 -10.66 14.44 4.52
N ALA A 24 -11.18 15.41 3.75
CA ALA A 24 -11.22 15.31 2.28
C ALA A 24 -9.81 15.14 1.71
N ARG A 25 -8.84 15.93 2.20
CA ARG A 25 -7.46 15.83 1.73
C ARG A 25 -6.79 14.51 2.10
N VAL A 26 -7.12 13.93 3.27
CA VAL A 26 -6.65 12.58 3.63
C VAL A 26 -7.20 11.54 2.67
N LEU A 27 -8.49 11.64 2.30
CA LEU A 27 -9.09 10.73 1.32
C LEU A 27 -8.45 10.86 -0.06
N ASP A 28 -8.12 12.08 -0.49
CA ASP A 28 -7.35 12.29 -1.73
C ASP A 28 -6.01 11.53 -1.67
N TYR A 29 -5.27 11.63 -0.55
CA TYR A 29 -4.00 10.91 -0.39
C TYR A 29 -4.16 9.39 -0.39
N VAL A 30 -5.28 8.88 0.14
CA VAL A 30 -5.61 7.46 0.09
C VAL A 30 -5.85 7.01 -1.35
N ASP A 31 -6.66 7.76 -2.11
CA ASP A 31 -6.98 7.41 -3.48
C ASP A 31 -5.76 7.56 -4.40
N ASP A 32 -4.96 8.62 -4.22
CA ASP A 32 -3.70 8.85 -4.94
C ASP A 32 -2.69 7.72 -4.70
N SER A 33 -2.55 7.25 -3.46
CA SER A 33 -1.60 6.17 -3.15
C SER A 33 -2.04 4.84 -3.72
N ILE A 34 -3.33 4.51 -3.63
CA ILE A 34 -3.88 3.30 -4.23
C ILE A 34 -3.68 3.31 -5.73
N ALA A 35 -3.97 4.43 -6.42
CA ALA A 35 -3.77 4.54 -7.86
C ALA A 35 -2.29 4.39 -8.26
N ALA A 36 -1.38 4.99 -7.49
CA ALA A 36 0.06 4.86 -7.71
C ALA A 36 0.54 3.41 -7.51
N THR A 37 0.10 2.75 -6.44
CA THR A 37 0.46 1.37 -6.15
C THR A 37 -0.16 0.40 -7.15
N GLU A 38 -1.43 0.59 -7.56
CA GLU A 38 -2.04 -0.19 -8.65
C GLU A 38 -1.21 -0.06 -9.93
N SER A 39 -0.79 1.16 -10.30
CA SER A 39 0.05 1.40 -11.48
C SER A 39 1.41 0.68 -11.40
N ALA A 40 2.05 0.70 -10.23
CA ALA A 40 3.31 -0.02 -10.01
C ALA A 40 3.12 -1.54 -10.14
N THR A 41 2.08 -2.10 -9.53
CA THR A 41 1.80 -3.54 -9.60
C THR A 41 1.34 -3.99 -11.00
N ASP A 42 0.68 -3.12 -11.75
CA ASP A 42 0.33 -3.36 -13.16
C ASP A 42 1.58 -3.50 -14.03
N LEU A 43 2.60 -2.67 -13.78
CA LEU A 43 3.89 -2.76 -14.47
C LEU A 43 4.64 -4.04 -14.10
N LEU A 44 4.61 -4.44 -12.82
CA LEU A 44 5.16 -5.73 -12.40
C LEU A 44 4.44 -6.90 -13.08
N ALA A 45 3.12 -6.81 -13.27
CA ALA A 45 2.34 -7.80 -13.99
C ALA A 45 2.75 -7.92 -15.47
N SER A 46 2.99 -6.80 -16.17
CA SER A 46 3.52 -6.86 -17.53
C SER A 46 4.92 -7.49 -17.56
N TYR A 47 5.82 -7.12 -16.64
CA TYR A 47 7.18 -7.65 -16.66
C TYR A 47 7.25 -9.16 -16.40
N VAL A 48 6.42 -9.69 -15.51
CA VAL A 48 6.38 -11.15 -15.29
C VAL A 48 5.68 -11.88 -16.43
N ALA A 49 4.68 -11.27 -17.08
CA ALA A 49 4.00 -11.87 -18.22
C ALA A 49 4.87 -11.91 -19.48
N ASP A 50 5.76 -10.92 -19.65
CA ASP A 50 6.70 -10.82 -20.77
C ASP A 50 8.04 -11.54 -20.48
N ASP A 51 8.11 -12.37 -19.44
CA ASP A 51 9.33 -13.08 -18.98
C ASP A 51 10.53 -12.18 -18.65
N MET A 52 10.32 -10.86 -18.49
CA MET A 52 11.35 -9.89 -18.10
C MET A 52 11.69 -9.95 -16.60
N LEU A 53 10.81 -10.56 -15.82
CA LEU A 53 10.92 -10.71 -14.37
C LEU A 53 10.53 -12.13 -13.98
N SER A 54 11.36 -12.81 -13.17
CA SER A 54 11.02 -14.15 -12.71
C SER A 54 9.80 -14.12 -11.78
N PRO A 55 8.99 -15.20 -11.69
CA PRO A 55 7.93 -15.32 -10.70
C PRO A 55 8.39 -15.07 -9.25
N GLY A 56 9.63 -15.48 -8.93
CA GLY A 56 10.24 -15.29 -7.63
C GLY A 56 10.52 -13.81 -7.33
N ASP A 57 11.08 -13.09 -8.29
CA ASP A 57 11.40 -11.66 -8.16
C ASP A 57 10.13 -10.80 -8.17
N TRP A 58 9.18 -11.13 -9.05
CA TRP A 58 7.85 -10.54 -9.09
C TRP A 58 7.17 -10.61 -7.72
N ARG A 59 7.18 -11.80 -7.11
CA ARG A 59 6.63 -12.01 -5.75
C ARG A 59 7.30 -11.11 -4.72
N LEU A 60 8.62 -10.97 -4.74
CA LEU A 60 9.33 -10.11 -3.78
C LEU A 60 8.96 -8.64 -3.95
N LEU A 61 8.91 -8.15 -5.20
CA LEU A 61 8.52 -6.78 -5.50
C LEU A 61 7.06 -6.49 -5.14
N MET A 62 6.16 -7.44 -5.42
CA MET A 62 4.76 -7.36 -5.00
C MET A 62 4.62 -7.28 -3.47
N ARG A 63 5.39 -8.06 -2.71
CA ARG A 63 5.37 -7.98 -1.23
C ARG A 63 5.76 -6.58 -0.75
N GLU A 64 6.76 -5.97 -1.37
CA GLU A 64 7.20 -4.63 -1.00
C GLU A 64 6.15 -3.56 -1.34
N GLU A 65 5.45 -3.65 -2.47
CA GLU A 65 4.34 -2.73 -2.77
C GLU A 65 3.18 -2.89 -1.79
N ILE A 66 2.77 -4.12 -1.50
CA ILE A 66 1.71 -4.40 -0.52
C ILE A 66 2.11 -3.84 0.85
N LYS A 67 3.35 -4.09 1.31
CA LYS A 67 3.88 -3.56 2.57
C LYS A 67 3.79 -2.05 2.65
N ARG A 68 4.27 -1.36 1.61
CA ARG A 68 4.27 0.10 1.56
C ARG A 68 2.85 0.64 1.62
N GLU A 69 1.92 0.04 0.89
CA GLU A 69 0.54 0.51 0.86
C GLU A 69 -0.16 0.30 2.20
N TYR A 70 -0.04 -0.88 2.82
CA TYR A 70 -0.61 -1.14 4.15
C TYR A 70 -0.07 -0.18 5.21
N ILE A 71 1.25 0.06 5.22
CA ILE A 71 1.85 1.04 6.15
C ILE A 71 1.28 2.43 5.90
N ARG A 72 1.17 2.85 4.63
CA ARG A 72 0.66 4.17 4.27
C ARG A 72 -0.80 4.36 4.68
N GLN A 73 -1.68 3.41 4.34
CA GLN A 73 -3.10 3.45 4.70
C GLN A 73 -3.30 3.48 6.20
N TYR A 74 -2.60 2.61 6.92
CA TYR A 74 -2.69 2.56 8.39
C TYR A 74 -2.20 3.86 9.02
N THR A 75 -1.05 4.36 8.55
CA THR A 75 -0.47 5.62 9.01
C THR A 75 -1.42 6.79 8.76
N LEU A 76 -2.04 6.88 7.58
CA LEU A 76 -3.03 7.90 7.28
C LEU A 76 -4.25 7.80 8.21
N GLY A 77 -4.73 6.59 8.47
CA GLY A 77 -5.85 6.33 9.38
C GLY A 77 -5.56 6.68 10.84
N ARG A 78 -4.31 6.50 11.30
CA ARG A 78 -3.86 6.85 12.66
C ARG A 78 -3.57 8.33 12.85
N GLY A 79 -3.45 9.10 11.76
CA GLY A 79 -2.92 10.45 11.82
C GLY A 79 -1.39 10.42 11.89
N GLY A 80 -0.75 9.87 10.88
CA GLY A 80 0.69 9.95 10.67
C GLY A 80 1.55 9.10 11.62
N VAL A 81 2.84 9.03 11.29
CA VAL A 81 3.78 8.11 11.93
C VAL A 81 3.98 8.42 13.42
N ALA A 82 3.89 9.69 13.82
CA ALA A 82 4.03 10.10 15.22
C ALA A 82 2.94 9.54 16.14
N GLN A 83 1.79 9.12 15.58
CA GLN A 83 0.67 8.53 16.33
C GLN A 83 0.67 7.00 16.30
N MET A 84 1.67 6.39 15.66
CA MET A 84 1.85 4.95 15.60
C MET A 84 2.44 4.41 16.91
N THR A 85 1.80 3.38 17.45
CA THR A 85 2.27 2.61 18.60
C THR A 85 2.92 1.29 18.16
N GLN A 86 3.60 0.60 19.07
CA GLN A 86 4.13 -0.74 18.79
C GLN A 86 3.02 -1.77 18.47
N ALA A 87 1.84 -1.61 19.08
CA ALA A 87 0.68 -2.44 18.77
C ALA A 87 0.21 -2.24 17.32
N ASP A 88 0.18 -0.99 16.85
CA ASP A 88 -0.17 -0.63 15.47
C ASP A 88 0.76 -1.32 14.45
N TRP A 89 2.08 -1.29 14.70
CA TRP A 89 3.06 -2.00 13.87
C TRP A 89 2.88 -3.52 13.90
N GLY A 90 2.54 -4.07 15.07
CA GLY A 90 2.19 -5.49 15.22
C GLY A 90 0.96 -5.88 14.41
N SER A 91 -0.08 -5.04 14.42
CA SER A 91 -1.29 -5.23 13.61
C SER A 91 -0.98 -5.23 12.11
N ILE A 92 -0.18 -4.27 11.63
CA ILE A 92 0.27 -4.24 10.23
C ILE A 92 1.00 -5.52 9.86
N GLY A 93 1.93 -5.98 10.71
CA GLY A 93 2.65 -7.23 10.49
C GLY A 93 1.72 -8.45 10.39
N GLY A 94 0.69 -8.52 11.23
CA GLY A 94 -0.34 -9.55 11.18
C GLY A 94 -1.12 -9.55 9.87
N MET A 95 -1.57 -8.38 9.41
CA MET A 95 -2.27 -8.23 8.13
C MET A 95 -1.40 -8.62 6.94
N LEU A 96 -0.15 -8.15 6.92
CA LEU A 96 0.81 -8.48 5.85
C LEU A 96 1.12 -9.97 5.78
N LYS A 97 1.21 -10.65 6.94
CA LYS A 97 1.46 -12.09 6.97
C LYS A 97 0.37 -12.86 6.21
N GLU A 98 -0.89 -12.50 6.38
CA GLU A 98 -1.99 -13.16 5.66
C GLU A 98 -1.95 -12.83 4.16
N GLN A 99 -1.74 -11.56 3.80
CA GLN A 99 -1.62 -11.17 2.39
C GLN A 99 -0.47 -11.87 1.67
N TYR A 100 0.68 -12.00 2.34
CA TYR A 100 1.84 -12.70 1.79
C TYR A 100 1.59 -14.19 1.58
N LYS A 101 0.83 -14.84 2.45
CA LYS A 101 0.45 -16.24 2.27
C LYS A 101 -0.39 -16.43 1.00
N TYR A 102 -1.35 -15.55 0.75
CA TYR A 102 -2.13 -15.58 -0.48
C TYR A 102 -1.29 -15.24 -1.72
N LEU A 103 -0.39 -14.26 -1.62
CA LEU A 103 0.53 -13.90 -2.70
C LEU A 103 1.52 -15.02 -3.02
N ASP A 104 2.05 -15.72 -2.02
CA ASP A 104 2.98 -16.83 -2.21
C ASP A 104 2.32 -17.98 -2.99
N GLY A 105 1.04 -18.27 -2.73
CA GLY A 105 0.26 -19.24 -3.51
C GLY A 105 -0.05 -18.76 -4.93
N PHE A 106 -0.27 -17.47 -5.13
CA PHE A 106 -0.47 -16.88 -6.45
C PHE A 106 0.81 -16.87 -7.29
N ALA A 107 1.95 -16.55 -6.70
CA ALA A 107 3.24 -16.53 -7.38
C ALA A 107 3.62 -17.88 -8.01
N GLY A 108 3.17 -19.00 -7.42
CA GLY A 108 3.35 -20.33 -8.00
C GLY A 108 2.55 -20.59 -9.28
N GLN A 109 1.58 -19.73 -9.61
CA GLN A 109 0.69 -19.85 -10.77
C GLN A 109 0.94 -18.77 -11.81
N VAL A 110 1.71 -17.73 -11.48
CA VAL A 110 1.82 -16.49 -12.28
C VAL A 110 2.39 -16.74 -13.67
N ALA A 111 3.30 -17.72 -13.83
CA ALA A 111 3.91 -18.08 -15.10
C ALA A 111 2.92 -18.65 -16.12
N ASP A 112 1.81 -19.23 -15.66
CA ASP A 112 0.79 -19.86 -16.51
C ASP A 112 -0.44 -18.95 -16.73
N MET A 113 -0.38 -17.71 -16.28
CA MET A 113 -1.51 -16.77 -16.30
C MET A 113 -1.35 -15.69 -17.37
N SER A 114 -2.47 -15.22 -17.92
CA SER A 114 -2.45 -14.04 -18.78
C SER A 114 -2.15 -12.78 -17.97
N GLU A 115 -1.49 -11.80 -18.58
CA GLU A 115 -1.19 -10.50 -17.97
C GLU A 115 -2.43 -9.86 -17.32
N GLY A 116 -3.58 -9.87 -18.02
CA GLY A 116 -4.83 -9.32 -17.50
C GLY A 116 -5.32 -10.02 -16.22
N ALA A 117 -5.13 -11.34 -16.12
CA ALA A 117 -5.46 -12.09 -14.91
C ALA A 117 -4.48 -11.75 -13.77
N ILE A 118 -3.19 -11.55 -14.08
CA ILE A 118 -2.18 -11.16 -13.12
C ILE A 118 -2.46 -9.77 -12.55
N ARG A 119 -2.79 -8.79 -13.41
CA ARG A 119 -3.19 -7.43 -13.01
C ARG A 119 -4.42 -7.44 -12.12
N SER A 120 -5.49 -8.12 -12.56
CA SER A 120 -6.75 -8.19 -11.81
C SER A 120 -6.54 -8.71 -10.38
N ARG A 121 -5.80 -9.81 -10.23
CA ARG A 121 -5.49 -10.41 -8.93
C ARG A 121 -4.54 -9.56 -8.11
N SER A 122 -3.54 -8.91 -8.73
CA SER A 122 -2.60 -8.01 -8.05
C SER A 122 -3.32 -6.83 -7.37
N ARG A 123 -4.31 -6.23 -8.06
CA ARG A 123 -5.10 -5.12 -7.51
C ARG A 123 -5.94 -5.50 -6.30
N MET A 124 -6.30 -6.77 -6.13
CA MET A 124 -7.04 -7.22 -4.94
C MET A 124 -6.24 -7.00 -3.65
N TYR A 125 -4.93 -7.27 -3.66
CA TYR A 125 -4.05 -7.04 -2.50
C TYR A 125 -3.89 -5.56 -2.15
N ILE A 126 -3.95 -4.68 -3.17
CA ILE A 126 -3.83 -3.24 -2.97
C ILE A 126 -5.13 -2.68 -2.39
N ARG A 127 -6.27 -3.11 -2.91
CA ARG A 127 -7.58 -2.68 -2.42
C ARG A 127 -7.88 -3.17 -1.01
N SER A 128 -7.41 -4.36 -0.64
CA SER A 128 -7.56 -4.86 0.73
C SER A 128 -6.78 -4.06 1.78
N ALA A 129 -5.88 -3.15 1.37
CA ALA A 129 -5.20 -2.25 2.30
C ALA A 129 -6.14 -1.15 2.85
N ARG A 130 -7.33 -0.96 2.26
CA ARG A 130 -8.35 0.01 2.72
C ARG A 130 -9.34 -0.57 3.74
N GLU A 131 -9.38 -1.89 3.89
CA GLU A 131 -10.31 -2.61 4.76
C GLU A 131 -9.77 -2.74 6.18
#